data_AF-A0A3D0HW82-F1
#
_entry.id   AF-A0A3D0HW82-F1
#
_cell.length_a   1.000
_cell.length_b   1.000
_cell.length_c   1.000
_cell.angle_alpha   90.00
_cell.angle_beta   90.00
_cell.angle_gamma   90.00
#
_symmetry.space_group_name_H-M   'P 1'
#
loop_
_entity.id
_entity.type
_entity.pdbx_description
1 polymer ?
#
loop_
_entity_poly.entity_id
_entity_poly.type
_entity_poly.pdbx_seq_one_letter_code
_entity_poly.pdbx_strand_id
1 'polypeptide(L)'
;MKPFFLFQEHTRTTHIHLDTRKCKACWHCLTCCPAGVIGKIDLPWHKHALMINPSLCSGCLMCVASCVNGAFTVNDRAEQQPPARQLAMLRHFIVNNLMLLTGLLAVLSGLILQLGFHMGGSAEGIRGEDQPQQVVYEQIRALDSGKMIWGMNYYDWSVVHKVAIVVFSLLMIYHVYTHWKWYKGVLTRHLFRKNAGVLILTLLFLLVAVTGFVPWVIDLLTAGKGIERMVFIEIHDKLTLLLIVFMVLHVVGRWRWFATAFRKWKER
;
A
#
# COMPACT_ATOMS: atom_id res chain seq x y z
N MET A 1 25.26 -16.39 42.88
CA MET A 1 24.72 -16.14 41.52
C MET A 1 23.24 -16.51 41.50
N LYS A 2 22.33 -15.55 41.37
CA LYS A 2 20.89 -15.83 41.25
C LYS A 2 20.57 -16.17 39.79
N PRO A 3 19.77 -17.21 39.49
CA PRO A 3 19.45 -17.57 38.11
C PRO A 3 18.67 -16.44 37.43
N PHE A 4 19.10 -16.06 36.24
CA PHE A 4 18.55 -14.98 35.39
C PHE A 4 17.12 -15.26 34.85
N PHE A 5 16.42 -16.28 35.36
CA PHE A 5 15.16 -16.80 34.79
C PHE A 5 13.88 -16.47 35.55
N LEU A 6 13.95 -15.63 36.58
CA LEU A 6 12.76 -15.21 37.33
C LEU A 6 12.51 -13.72 37.05
N PHE A 7 11.31 -13.40 36.57
CA PHE A 7 10.76 -12.05 36.29
C PHE A 7 10.83 -11.49 34.86
N GLN A 8 10.45 -12.27 33.84
CA GLN A 8 9.75 -11.68 32.68
C GLN A 8 8.26 -12.00 32.77
N GLU A 9 7.41 -10.98 32.79
CA GLU A 9 5.95 -11.16 32.73
C GLU A 9 5.55 -11.72 31.35
N HIS A 10 5.53 -13.04 31.22
CA HIS A 10 5.21 -13.77 29.98
C HIS A 10 3.76 -13.62 29.52
N THR A 11 2.94 -12.86 30.26
CA THR A 11 1.51 -12.66 30.00
C THR A 11 1.15 -11.20 29.74
N ARG A 12 2.06 -10.23 29.91
CA ARG A 12 1.74 -8.80 29.77
C ARG A 12 2.70 -8.07 28.83
N THR A 13 2.15 -7.09 28.15
CA THR A 13 2.90 -6.00 27.51
C THR A 13 2.33 -4.66 28.02
N THR A 14 2.85 -3.53 27.55
CA THR A 14 2.25 -2.21 27.82
C THR A 14 0.80 -2.09 27.33
N HIS A 15 0.43 -2.83 26.28
CA HIS A 15 -0.84 -2.64 25.57
C HIS A 15 -1.85 -3.78 25.75
N ILE A 16 -1.39 -5.00 26.04
CA ILE A 16 -2.22 -6.20 26.07
C ILE A 16 -1.84 -7.11 27.24
N HIS A 17 -2.82 -7.88 27.71
CA HIS A 17 -2.68 -8.96 28.68
C HIS A 17 -3.19 -10.27 28.08
N LEU A 18 -2.51 -11.37 28.38
CA LEU A 18 -2.84 -12.73 27.95
C LEU A 18 -3.30 -13.56 29.15
N ASP A 19 -4.54 -14.01 29.13
CA ASP A 19 -5.06 -15.03 30.04
C ASP A 19 -4.76 -16.43 29.46
N THR A 20 -3.72 -17.07 29.99
CA THR A 20 -3.27 -18.39 29.54
C THR A 20 -4.34 -19.47 29.73
N ARG A 21 -5.27 -19.31 30.68
CA ARG A 21 -6.35 -20.27 30.93
C ARG A 21 -7.38 -20.33 29.82
N LYS A 22 -7.56 -19.21 29.09
CA LYS A 22 -8.45 -19.12 27.92
C LYS A 22 -7.74 -19.51 26.62
N CYS A 23 -6.42 -19.66 26.65
CA CYS A 23 -5.64 -19.97 25.46
C CYS A 23 -5.81 -21.45 25.07
N LYS A 24 -6.46 -21.70 23.92
CA LYS A 24 -6.56 -23.06 23.33
C LYS A 24 -5.38 -23.44 22.43
N ALA A 25 -4.27 -22.71 22.51
CA ALA A 25 -3.04 -23.04 21.77
C ALA A 25 -3.23 -23.19 20.24
N CYS A 26 -4.11 -22.40 19.61
CA CYS A 26 -4.36 -22.46 18.15
C CYS A 26 -3.32 -21.73 17.29
N TRP A 27 -2.39 -20.99 17.92
CA TRP A 27 -1.28 -20.26 17.30
C TRP A 27 -1.63 -19.13 16.32
N HIS A 28 -2.90 -18.80 16.14
CA HIS A 28 -3.31 -17.73 15.22
C HIS A 28 -2.76 -16.34 15.62
N CYS A 29 -2.58 -16.10 16.91
CA CYS A 29 -1.97 -14.87 17.41
C CYS A 29 -0.49 -14.70 17.01
N LEU A 30 0.25 -15.80 16.81
CA LEU A 30 1.64 -15.76 16.35
C LEU A 30 1.72 -15.33 14.89
N THR A 31 0.82 -15.84 14.05
CA THR A 31 0.80 -15.55 12.62
C THR A 31 0.32 -14.12 12.35
N CYS A 32 -0.67 -13.63 13.11
CA CYS A 32 -1.21 -12.30 12.94
C CYS A 32 -0.39 -11.19 13.64
N CYS A 33 0.62 -11.52 14.46
CA CYS A 33 1.45 -10.52 15.14
C CYS A 33 2.57 -10.02 14.21
N PRO A 34 2.50 -8.78 13.70
CA PRO A 34 3.52 -8.25 12.80
C PRO A 34 4.85 -8.00 13.50
N ALA A 35 4.81 -7.75 14.82
CA ALA A 35 5.99 -7.42 15.63
C ALA A 35 6.70 -8.66 16.19
N GLY A 36 6.15 -9.87 16.01
CA GLY A 36 6.72 -11.11 16.53
C GLY A 36 6.90 -11.11 18.05
N VAL A 37 5.95 -10.49 18.78
CA VAL A 37 6.00 -10.33 20.24
C VAL A 37 5.51 -11.59 20.97
N ILE A 38 4.70 -12.38 20.27
CA ILE A 38 4.02 -13.55 20.80
C ILE A 38 4.77 -14.80 20.32
N GLY A 39 5.21 -15.62 21.27
CA GLY A 39 5.75 -16.96 21.06
C GLY A 39 4.79 -18.04 21.57
N LYS A 40 5.27 -19.28 21.64
CA LYS A 40 4.51 -20.43 22.14
C LYS A 40 5.35 -21.29 23.07
N ILE A 41 4.69 -21.90 24.05
CA ILE A 41 5.16 -23.09 24.75
C ILE A 41 4.31 -24.26 24.28
N ASP A 42 4.96 -25.36 23.90
CA ASP A 42 4.33 -26.49 23.21
C ASP A 42 4.83 -27.81 23.80
N LEU A 43 4.55 -28.01 25.09
CA LEU A 43 4.87 -29.24 25.82
C LEU A 43 3.66 -30.19 25.78
N PRO A 44 3.85 -31.52 25.90
CA PRO A 44 2.76 -32.50 25.79
C PRO A 44 1.56 -32.22 26.71
N TRP A 45 1.82 -31.68 27.90
CA TRP A 45 0.83 -31.42 28.95
C TRP A 45 0.57 -29.92 29.20
N HIS A 46 1.28 -29.04 28.48
CA HIS A 46 1.27 -27.61 28.77
C HIS A 46 1.51 -26.79 27.49
N LYS A 47 0.42 -26.26 26.91
CA LYS A 47 0.46 -25.50 25.65
C LYS A 47 -0.28 -24.19 25.77
N HIS A 48 0.40 -23.08 25.53
CA HIS A 48 -0.21 -21.76 25.40
C HIS A 48 0.71 -20.76 24.70
N ALA A 49 0.15 -19.62 24.30
CA ALA A 49 0.93 -18.49 23.80
C ALA A 49 1.66 -17.78 24.95
N LEU A 50 2.78 -17.11 24.68
CA LEU A 50 3.50 -16.34 25.70
C LEU A 50 4.16 -15.10 25.08
N MET A 51 4.43 -14.09 25.90
CA MET A 51 5.17 -12.90 25.48
C MET A 51 6.67 -13.18 25.54
N ILE A 52 7.32 -13.21 24.39
CA ILE A 52 8.77 -13.39 24.28
C ILE A 52 9.50 -12.05 24.32
N ASN A 53 8.89 -11.00 23.77
CA ASN A 53 9.50 -9.66 23.66
C ASN A 53 8.45 -8.57 23.89
N PRO A 54 7.93 -8.41 25.11
CA PRO A 54 6.80 -7.54 25.40
C PRO A 54 7.06 -6.06 25.07
N SER A 55 8.31 -5.60 25.16
CA SER A 55 8.75 -4.24 24.79
C SER A 55 8.57 -3.90 23.31
N LEU A 56 8.47 -4.91 22.44
CA LEU A 56 8.31 -4.74 20.99
C LEU A 56 6.83 -4.64 20.58
N CYS A 57 5.91 -4.71 21.54
CA CYS A 57 4.49 -4.57 21.28
C CYS A 57 4.17 -3.16 20.77
N SER A 58 3.72 -3.05 19.52
CA SER A 58 3.28 -1.78 18.91
C SER A 58 1.84 -1.39 19.24
N GLY A 59 1.11 -2.22 20.01
CA GLY A 59 -0.28 -1.95 20.36
C GLY A 59 -1.28 -2.09 19.19
N CYS A 60 -0.93 -2.80 18.11
CA CYS A 60 -1.79 -2.98 16.93
C CYS A 60 -3.10 -3.76 17.17
N LEU A 61 -3.23 -4.43 18.33
CA LEU A 61 -4.39 -5.21 18.77
C LEU A 61 -4.86 -6.34 17.84
N MET A 62 -4.08 -6.74 16.83
CA MET A 62 -4.43 -7.85 15.95
C MET A 62 -4.66 -9.16 16.72
N CYS A 63 -3.88 -9.42 17.78
CA CYS A 63 -4.04 -10.60 18.64
C CYS A 63 -5.33 -10.60 19.47
N VAL A 64 -5.81 -9.41 19.88
CA VAL A 64 -7.10 -9.27 20.57
C VAL A 64 -8.23 -9.55 19.59
N ALA A 65 -8.17 -8.96 18.39
CA ALA A 65 -9.19 -9.13 17.35
C ALA A 65 -9.25 -10.56 16.78
N SER A 66 -8.12 -11.26 16.72
CA SER A 66 -8.02 -12.57 16.08
C SER A 66 -8.26 -13.75 17.03
N CYS A 67 -8.26 -13.51 18.35
CA CYS A 67 -8.43 -14.57 19.34
C CYS A 67 -9.91 -14.86 19.61
N VAL A 68 -10.44 -15.89 18.97
CA VAL A 68 -11.83 -16.35 19.14
C VAL A 68 -12.13 -16.77 20.58
N ASN A 69 -11.14 -17.28 21.30
CA ASN A 69 -11.29 -17.71 22.70
C ASN A 69 -11.20 -16.56 23.72
N GLY A 70 -10.98 -15.31 23.27
CA GLY A 70 -10.89 -14.16 24.16
C GLY A 70 -9.72 -14.22 25.15
N ALA A 71 -8.61 -14.86 24.76
CA ALA A 71 -7.44 -15.01 25.62
C ALA A 71 -6.62 -13.71 25.76
N PHE A 72 -6.79 -12.73 24.86
CA PHE A 72 -6.09 -11.44 24.95
C PHE A 72 -7.05 -10.32 25.31
N THR A 73 -6.66 -9.49 26.27
CA THR A 73 -7.37 -8.26 26.69
C THR A 73 -6.47 -7.04 26.52
N VAL A 74 -7.06 -5.84 26.44
CA VAL A 74 -6.33 -4.57 26.43
C VAL A 74 -6.06 -4.15 27.88
N ASN A 75 -4.91 -3.58 28.19
CA ASN A 75 -4.63 -3.08 29.55
C ASN A 75 -5.33 -1.73 29.82
N ASP A 76 -5.80 -1.52 31.04
CA ASP A 76 -6.57 -0.34 31.49
C ASP A 76 -5.83 1.01 31.25
N ARG A 77 -4.49 1.05 31.35
CA ARG A 77 -3.70 2.25 31.01
C ARG A 77 -3.75 2.62 29.51
N ALA A 78 -4.03 1.65 28.63
CA ALA A 78 -4.27 1.87 27.20
C ALA A 78 -5.75 2.16 26.88
N GLU A 79 -6.63 1.97 27.86
CA GLU A 79 -8.05 2.35 27.86
C GLU A 79 -8.23 3.84 28.21
N GLN A 80 -7.35 4.38 29.05
CA GLN A 80 -7.37 5.77 29.55
C GLN A 80 -6.89 6.87 28.57
N GLN A 81 -6.55 6.55 27.32
CA GLN A 81 -6.35 7.57 26.25
C GLN A 81 -7.40 7.44 25.12
N PRO A 82 -8.71 7.68 25.38
CA PRO A 82 -9.76 7.52 24.38
C PRO A 82 -9.69 8.52 23.20
N PRO A 83 -9.56 9.86 23.38
CA PRO A 83 -9.70 10.79 22.23
C PRO A 83 -8.51 10.72 21.28
N ALA A 84 -7.27 10.69 21.79
CA ALA A 84 -6.06 10.67 20.95
C ALA A 84 -5.93 9.36 20.13
N ARG A 85 -6.27 8.23 20.74
CA ARG A 85 -6.23 6.91 20.08
C ARG A 85 -7.33 6.78 19.03
N GLN A 86 -8.53 7.26 19.32
CA GLN A 86 -9.64 7.27 18.38
C GLN A 86 -9.37 8.18 17.19
N LEU A 87 -8.82 9.38 17.42
CA LEU A 87 -8.43 10.30 16.36
C LEU A 87 -7.33 9.69 15.46
N ALA A 88 -6.35 8.98 16.04
CA ALA A 88 -5.33 8.30 15.26
C ALA A 88 -5.91 7.19 14.37
N MET A 89 -6.85 6.38 14.89
CA MET A 89 -7.54 5.36 14.08
C MET A 89 -8.37 5.98 12.96
N LEU A 90 -9.13 7.04 13.26
CA LEU A 90 -9.94 7.77 12.28
C LEU A 90 -9.06 8.39 11.20
N ARG A 91 -7.96 9.05 11.58
CA ARG A 91 -6.98 9.62 10.65
C ARG A 91 -6.43 8.57 9.70
N HIS A 92 -5.99 7.41 10.21
CA HIS A 92 -5.51 6.33 9.34
C HIS A 92 -6.62 5.81 8.41
N PHE A 93 -7.86 5.70 8.90
CA PHE A 93 -8.98 5.30 8.08
C PHE A 93 -9.25 6.30 6.95
N ILE A 94 -9.33 7.60 7.26
CA ILE A 94 -9.55 8.67 6.27
C ILE A 94 -8.42 8.68 5.24
N VAL A 95 -7.16 8.72 5.68
CA VAL A 95 -5.99 8.76 4.79
C VAL A 95 -5.97 7.56 3.85
N ASN A 96 -6.20 6.35 4.37
CA ASN A 96 -6.17 5.15 3.53
C ASN A 96 -7.31 5.15 2.49
N ASN A 97 -8.51 5.62 2.86
CA ASN A 97 -9.61 5.74 1.90
C ASN A 97 -9.36 6.84 0.86
N LEU A 98 -8.80 7.98 1.26
CA LEU A 98 -8.41 9.04 0.32
C LEU A 98 -7.33 8.55 -0.64
N MET A 99 -6.34 7.81 -0.15
CA MET A 99 -5.27 7.22 -0.97
C MET A 99 -5.83 6.18 -1.95
N LEU A 100 -6.83 5.37 -1.54
CA LEU A 100 -7.53 4.45 -2.46
C LEU A 100 -8.30 5.21 -3.53
N LEU A 101 -9.05 6.24 -3.16
CA LEU A 101 -9.84 7.05 -4.10
C LEU A 101 -8.96 7.74 -5.13
N THR A 102 -7.91 8.45 -4.70
CA THR A 102 -7.00 9.15 -5.61
C THR A 102 -6.18 8.18 -6.45
N GLY A 103 -5.82 7.02 -5.90
CA GLY A 103 -5.16 5.95 -6.65
C GLY A 103 -6.05 5.37 -7.75
N LEU A 104 -7.33 5.10 -7.46
CA LEU A 104 -8.30 4.66 -8.46
C LEU A 104 -8.50 5.70 -9.56
N LEU A 105 -8.59 6.98 -9.19
CA LEU A 105 -8.69 8.09 -10.15
C LEU A 105 -7.46 8.13 -11.07
N ALA A 106 -6.25 8.02 -10.51
CA ALA A 106 -5.01 8.01 -11.29
C ALA A 106 -4.92 6.81 -12.25
N VAL A 107 -5.32 5.61 -11.81
CA VAL A 107 -5.37 4.41 -12.65
C VAL A 107 -6.40 4.58 -13.76
N LEU A 108 -7.61 5.02 -13.44
CA LEU A 108 -8.68 5.20 -14.42
C LEU A 108 -8.29 6.24 -15.47
N SER A 109 -7.82 7.41 -15.06
CA SER A 109 -7.42 8.45 -16.00
C SER A 109 -6.20 8.04 -16.82
N GLY A 110 -5.25 7.30 -16.25
CA GLY A 110 -4.09 6.75 -16.96
C GLY A 110 -4.49 5.74 -18.04
N LEU A 111 -5.40 4.79 -17.71
CA LEU A 111 -5.93 3.83 -18.67
C LEU A 111 -6.74 4.50 -19.78
N ILE A 112 -7.50 5.55 -19.46
CA ILE A 112 -8.23 6.35 -20.48
C ILE A 112 -7.24 7.02 -21.43
N LEU A 113 -6.15 7.62 -20.92
CA LEU A 113 -5.10 8.21 -21.76
C LEU A 113 -4.45 7.14 -22.65
N GLN A 114 -4.10 5.99 -22.10
CA GLN A 114 -3.40 4.91 -22.80
C GLN A 114 -4.28 4.20 -23.85
N LEU A 115 -5.51 3.82 -23.51
CA LEU A 115 -6.40 3.06 -24.40
C LEU A 115 -7.26 3.98 -25.27
N GLY A 116 -7.71 5.10 -24.72
CA GLY A 116 -8.63 6.01 -25.37
C GLY A 116 -7.99 6.84 -26.46
N PHE A 117 -6.76 7.33 -26.23
CA PHE A 117 -6.09 8.29 -27.11
C PHE A 117 -4.84 7.73 -27.79
N HIS A 118 -4.16 6.74 -27.20
CA HIS A 118 -2.92 6.19 -27.76
C HIS A 118 -3.13 4.89 -28.59
N MET A 119 -4.26 4.19 -28.46
CA MET A 119 -4.58 2.94 -29.21
C MET A 119 -5.70 3.10 -30.25
N GLY A 120 -6.29 4.29 -30.38
CA GLY A 120 -7.52 4.53 -31.14
C GLY A 120 -7.37 5.03 -32.58
N GLY A 121 -6.14 5.19 -33.08
CA GLY A 121 -5.92 5.58 -34.47
C GLY A 121 -6.09 4.37 -35.39
N SER A 122 -7.32 4.05 -35.78
CA SER A 122 -7.51 3.26 -37.00
C SER A 122 -6.83 4.03 -38.13
N ALA A 123 -5.80 3.43 -38.70
CA ALA A 123 -5.25 3.83 -39.99
C ALA A 123 -6.30 3.55 -41.05
N GLU A 124 -7.32 4.39 -41.12
CA GLU A 124 -8.38 4.31 -42.11
C GLU A 124 -8.19 5.44 -43.11
N GLY A 125 -7.46 5.10 -44.17
CA GLY A 125 -7.66 5.67 -45.50
C GLY A 125 -6.84 6.91 -45.87
N ILE A 126 -5.57 6.72 -46.23
CA ILE A 126 -5.00 7.36 -47.43
C ILE A 126 -4.20 6.30 -48.20
N ARG A 127 -4.86 5.61 -49.15
CA ARG A 127 -4.14 5.06 -50.31
C ARG A 127 -3.93 6.23 -51.26
N GLY A 128 -2.73 6.79 -51.23
CA GLY A 128 -2.26 7.81 -52.17
C GLY A 128 -0.87 7.41 -52.64
N GLU A 129 -0.77 7.27 -53.95
CA GLU A 129 0.36 6.81 -54.77
C GLU A 129 1.70 7.54 -54.49
N ASP A 130 2.79 6.76 -54.66
CA ASP A 130 4.18 7.16 -54.94
C ASP A 130 4.82 8.33 -54.17
N GLN A 131 5.71 8.02 -53.20
CA GLN A 131 7.00 8.71 -53.00
C GLN A 131 7.94 7.97 -52.01
N PRO A 132 9.27 8.16 -52.12
CA PRO A 132 10.26 7.23 -51.60
C PRO A 132 10.52 7.37 -50.09
N GLN A 133 10.40 6.22 -49.42
CA GLN A 133 11.08 5.74 -48.21
C GLN A 133 12.05 6.69 -47.49
N GLN A 134 11.54 7.76 -46.90
CA GLN A 134 12.05 8.23 -45.60
C GLN A 134 11.23 7.50 -44.56
N VAL A 135 11.86 6.57 -43.83
CA VAL A 135 11.22 5.86 -42.72
C VAL A 135 11.13 6.84 -41.56
N VAL A 136 10.07 7.64 -41.65
CA VAL A 136 9.60 8.64 -40.74
C VAL A 136 9.25 7.95 -39.42
N TYR A 137 10.02 8.27 -38.38
CA TYR A 137 9.67 7.96 -36.98
C TYR A 137 8.39 8.69 -36.52
N GLU A 138 7.76 9.54 -37.35
CA GLU A 138 6.47 10.20 -37.08
C GLU A 138 5.24 9.29 -37.28
N GLN A 139 5.43 7.98 -37.43
CA GLN A 139 4.33 7.01 -37.25
C GLN A 139 4.36 6.42 -35.82
N ILE A 140 4.64 7.24 -34.81
CA ILE A 140 4.50 6.88 -33.39
C ILE A 140 3.34 7.68 -32.81
N ARG A 141 2.15 7.05 -32.88
CA ARG A 141 0.87 7.49 -32.30
C ARG A 141 0.36 8.85 -32.81
N ALA A 142 -0.51 8.79 -33.82
CA ALA A 142 -1.42 9.89 -34.09
C ALA A 142 -2.30 10.11 -32.84
N LEU A 143 -1.97 11.12 -32.03
CA LEU A 143 -2.80 11.58 -30.94
C LEU A 143 -4.07 12.19 -31.53
N ASP A 144 -5.18 11.46 -31.44
CA ASP A 144 -6.49 11.98 -31.83
C ASP A 144 -6.95 13.01 -30.79
N SER A 145 -6.43 14.22 -30.93
CA SER A 145 -6.67 15.36 -30.04
C SER A 145 -8.12 15.88 -30.15
N GLY A 146 -8.84 15.49 -31.21
CA GLY A 146 -10.25 15.81 -31.42
C GLY A 146 -11.21 14.84 -30.74
N LYS A 147 -10.74 13.66 -30.33
CA LYS A 147 -11.54 12.66 -29.61
C LYS A 147 -11.95 13.18 -28.23
N MET A 148 -13.22 13.01 -27.90
CA MET A 148 -13.75 13.35 -26.59
C MET A 148 -14.22 12.08 -25.89
N ILE A 149 -13.77 11.86 -24.66
CA ILE A 149 -14.21 10.75 -23.81
C ILE A 149 -14.91 11.36 -22.60
N TRP A 150 -16.21 11.07 -22.48
CA TRP A 150 -17.09 11.71 -21.48
C TRP A 150 -17.07 13.24 -21.53
N GLY A 151 -16.99 13.81 -22.74
CA GLY A 151 -16.98 15.26 -22.95
C GLY A 151 -15.66 15.96 -22.59
N MET A 152 -14.61 15.20 -22.25
CA MET A 152 -13.28 15.73 -21.95
C MET A 152 -12.27 15.28 -23.02
N ASN A 153 -11.38 16.19 -23.42
CA ASN A 153 -10.34 15.93 -24.40
C ASN A 153 -9.07 15.35 -23.74
N TYR A 154 -8.04 15.08 -24.54
CA TYR A 154 -6.75 14.56 -24.02
C TYR A 154 -6.12 15.46 -22.95
N TYR A 155 -6.16 16.78 -23.15
CA TYR A 155 -5.57 17.74 -22.22
C TYR A 155 -6.28 17.68 -20.86
N ASP A 156 -7.61 17.68 -20.84
CA ASP A 156 -8.41 17.62 -19.61
C ASP A 156 -8.10 16.34 -18.81
N TRP A 157 -8.09 15.19 -19.48
CA TRP A 157 -7.72 13.91 -18.87
C TRP A 157 -6.28 13.89 -18.35
N SER A 158 -5.35 14.53 -19.07
CA SER A 158 -3.96 14.68 -18.64
C SER A 158 -3.86 15.52 -17.37
N VAL A 159 -4.61 16.62 -17.27
CA VAL A 159 -4.67 17.46 -16.07
C VAL A 159 -5.24 16.66 -14.89
N VAL A 160 -6.36 15.97 -15.07
CA VAL A 160 -6.96 15.11 -14.04
C VAL A 160 -5.95 14.07 -13.53
N HIS A 161 -5.24 13.40 -14.43
CA HIS A 161 -4.23 12.40 -14.08
C HIS A 161 -3.07 13.02 -13.27
N LYS A 162 -2.52 14.15 -13.72
CA LYS A 162 -1.41 14.85 -13.02
C LYS A 162 -1.83 15.31 -11.63
N VAL A 163 -3.01 15.92 -11.50
CA VAL A 163 -3.54 16.38 -10.20
C VAL A 163 -3.76 15.20 -9.26
N ALA A 164 -4.36 14.11 -9.75
CA ALA A 164 -4.57 12.89 -8.96
C ALA A 164 -3.23 12.31 -8.45
N ILE A 165 -2.19 12.27 -9.31
CA ILE A 165 -0.85 11.80 -8.94
C ILE A 165 -0.24 12.67 -7.86
N VAL A 166 -0.27 14.00 -7.98
CA VAL A 166 0.30 14.90 -6.96
C VAL A 166 -0.33 14.66 -5.60
N VAL A 167 -1.66 14.59 -5.54
CA VAL A 167 -2.39 14.33 -4.29
C VAL A 167 -2.07 12.93 -3.75
N PHE A 168 -2.07 11.91 -4.61
CA PHE A 168 -1.72 10.54 -4.24
C PHE A 168 -0.29 10.44 -3.68
N SER A 169 0.68 11.10 -4.30
CA SER A 169 2.08 11.10 -3.86
C SER A 169 2.25 11.69 -2.46
N LEU A 170 1.57 12.80 -2.15
CA LEU A 170 1.59 13.38 -0.80
C LEU A 170 1.00 12.42 0.24
N LEU A 171 -0.14 11.80 -0.07
CA LEU A 171 -0.78 10.80 0.80
C LEU A 171 0.10 9.55 0.97
N MET A 172 0.78 9.11 -0.08
CA MET A 172 1.68 7.95 -0.06
C MET A 172 2.91 8.21 0.80
N ILE A 173 3.53 9.40 0.69
CA ILE A 173 4.65 9.80 1.56
C ILE A 173 4.20 9.73 3.02
N TYR A 174 3.04 10.29 3.33
CA TYR A 174 2.47 10.22 4.67
C TYR A 174 2.17 8.77 5.11
N HIS A 175 1.59 7.95 4.24
CA HIS A 175 1.32 6.53 4.51
C HIS A 175 2.61 5.78 4.84
N VAL A 176 3.66 5.91 4.01
CA VAL A 176 4.97 5.30 4.24
C VAL A 176 5.59 5.79 5.55
N TYR A 177 5.49 7.08 5.85
CA TYR A 177 5.96 7.66 7.10
C TYR A 177 5.29 7.02 8.32
N THR A 178 3.98 6.83 8.31
CA THR A 178 3.27 6.15 9.43
C THR A 178 3.69 4.69 9.58
N HIS A 179 4.09 4.04 8.49
CA HIS A 179 4.57 2.66 8.47
C HIS A 179 6.09 2.53 8.66
N TRP A 180 6.83 3.63 8.82
CA TRP A 180 8.30 3.61 8.92
C TRP A 180 8.84 2.71 10.03
N LYS A 181 8.18 2.69 11.20
CA LYS A 181 8.54 1.78 12.31
C LYS A 181 8.42 0.31 11.92
N TRP A 182 7.43 -0.04 11.09
CA TRP A 182 7.27 -1.40 10.59
C TRP A 182 8.37 -1.77 9.60
N TYR A 183 8.70 -0.88 8.65
CA TYR A 183 9.81 -1.09 7.72
C TYR A 183 11.14 -1.31 8.44
N LYS A 184 11.45 -0.44 9.42
CA LYS A 184 12.62 -0.61 10.29
C LYS A 184 12.63 -1.99 10.96
N GLY A 185 11.49 -2.44 11.47
CA GLY A 185 11.34 -3.76 12.08
C GLY A 185 11.59 -4.93 11.11
N VAL A 186 11.11 -4.83 9.85
CA VAL A 186 11.36 -5.85 8.83
C VAL A 186 12.85 -5.92 8.46
N LEU A 187 13.49 -4.76 8.27
CA LEU A 187 14.89 -4.64 7.89
C LEU A 187 15.83 -5.15 9.00
N THR A 188 15.65 -4.65 10.22
CA THR A 188 16.49 -5.00 11.38
C THR A 188 16.41 -6.48 11.77
N ARG A 189 15.31 -7.16 11.45
CA ARG A 189 15.11 -8.58 11.79
C ARG A 189 15.23 -9.52 10.60
N HIS A 190 15.68 -9.02 9.44
CA HIS A 190 15.81 -9.77 8.21
C HIS A 190 14.55 -10.58 7.82
N LEU A 191 13.36 -10.05 8.09
CA LEU A 191 12.07 -10.74 7.85
C LEU A 191 11.58 -10.58 6.39
N PHE A 192 12.50 -10.54 5.42
CA PHE A 192 12.20 -10.23 4.02
C PHE A 192 11.26 -11.25 3.38
N ARG A 193 11.56 -12.56 3.51
CA ARG A 193 10.77 -13.62 2.86
C ARG A 193 9.33 -13.66 3.32
N LYS A 194 9.08 -13.38 4.61
CA LYS A 194 7.72 -13.34 5.18
C LYS A 194 6.90 -12.14 4.68
N ASN A 195 7.56 -11.03 4.35
CA ASN A 195 6.92 -9.77 3.96
C ASN A 195 7.18 -9.39 2.49
N ALA A 196 7.63 -10.36 1.68
CA ALA A 196 8.13 -10.12 0.32
C ALA A 196 7.10 -9.39 -0.56
N GLY A 197 5.81 -9.73 -0.46
CA GLY A 197 4.76 -9.07 -1.25
C GLY A 197 4.70 -7.54 -1.06
N VAL A 198 4.80 -7.05 0.18
CA VAL A 198 4.78 -5.60 0.45
C VAL A 198 6.09 -4.92 0.03
N LEU A 199 7.22 -5.62 0.16
CA LEU A 199 8.51 -5.10 -0.28
C LEU A 199 8.59 -5.00 -1.80
N ILE A 200 8.10 -6.01 -2.52
CA ILE A 200 7.97 -5.99 -3.98
C ILE A 200 7.04 -4.84 -4.39
N LEU A 201 5.87 -4.72 -3.75
CA LEU A 201 4.96 -3.58 -3.99
C LEU A 201 5.64 -2.23 -3.81
N THR A 202 6.47 -2.08 -2.76
CA THR A 202 7.20 -0.84 -2.49
C THR A 202 8.23 -0.55 -3.58
N LEU A 203 9.00 -1.56 -3.99
CA LEU A 203 9.99 -1.43 -5.05
C LEU A 203 9.32 -1.04 -6.38
N LEU A 204 8.25 -1.74 -6.75
CA LEU A 204 7.47 -1.44 -7.96
C LEU A 204 6.89 -0.03 -7.93
N PHE A 205 6.36 0.39 -6.79
CA PHE A 205 5.84 1.74 -6.62
C PHE A 205 6.92 2.79 -6.86
N LEU A 206 8.13 2.61 -6.32
CA LEU A 206 9.25 3.52 -6.54
C LEU A 206 9.66 3.56 -8.01
N LEU A 207 9.73 2.42 -8.70
CA LEU A 207 10.05 2.37 -10.13
C LEU A 207 9.00 3.10 -10.98
N VAL A 208 7.72 2.88 -10.70
CA VAL A 208 6.61 3.60 -11.36
C VAL A 208 6.67 5.09 -11.09
N ALA A 209 6.94 5.50 -9.85
CA ALA A 209 7.08 6.90 -9.49
C ALA A 209 8.25 7.55 -10.24
N VAL A 210 9.43 6.93 -10.25
CA VAL A 210 10.60 7.46 -10.97
C VAL A 210 10.30 7.61 -12.46
N THR A 211 9.75 6.56 -13.09
CA THR A 211 9.43 6.58 -14.53
C THR A 211 8.33 7.59 -14.90
N GLY A 212 7.44 7.95 -13.96
CA GLY A 212 6.43 8.99 -14.17
C GLY A 212 6.93 10.42 -13.90
N PHE A 213 7.68 10.63 -12.82
CA PHE A 213 8.14 11.96 -12.41
C PHE A 213 9.36 12.45 -13.20
N VAL A 214 10.28 11.56 -13.61
CA VAL A 214 11.50 11.96 -14.35
C VAL A 214 11.16 12.67 -15.66
N PRO A 215 10.29 12.14 -16.55
CA PRO A 215 9.92 12.85 -17.76
C PRO A 215 9.24 14.19 -17.49
N TRP A 216 8.44 14.28 -16.42
CA TRP A 216 7.77 15.53 -16.04
C TRP A 216 8.76 16.61 -15.57
N VAL A 217 9.80 16.21 -14.82
CA VAL A 217 10.89 17.11 -14.40
C VAL A 217 11.76 17.53 -15.60
N ILE A 218 12.10 16.59 -16.49
CA ILE A 218 12.89 16.91 -17.69
C ILE A 218 12.13 17.89 -18.60
N ASP A 219 10.84 17.67 -18.83
CA ASP A 219 9.98 18.56 -19.61
C ASP A 219 9.98 19.99 -19.04
N LEU A 220 9.86 20.10 -17.71
CA LEU A 220 9.93 21.37 -16.98
C LEU A 220 11.28 22.07 -17.12
N LEU A 221 12.40 21.34 -17.07
CA LEU A 221 13.75 21.90 -17.12
C LEU A 221 14.23 22.23 -18.54
N THR A 222 13.77 21.47 -19.54
CA THR A 222 14.26 21.56 -20.93
C THR A 222 13.31 22.29 -21.88
N ALA A 223 12.21 22.82 -21.36
CA ALA A 223 11.15 23.48 -22.14
C ALA A 223 10.66 22.61 -23.32
N GLY A 224 10.52 21.30 -23.11
CA GLY A 224 9.91 20.38 -24.08
C GLY A 224 10.82 19.83 -25.19
N LYS A 225 12.15 19.92 -25.07
CA LYS A 225 13.10 19.45 -26.11
C LYS A 225 13.52 17.97 -26.01
N GLY A 226 12.97 17.19 -25.08
CA GLY A 226 13.44 15.83 -24.78
C GLY A 226 12.74 14.71 -25.55
N ILE A 227 13.47 14.01 -26.43
CA ILE A 227 13.01 12.82 -27.19
C ILE A 227 12.85 11.58 -26.28
N GLU A 228 13.46 11.58 -25.09
CA GLU A 228 13.46 10.40 -24.19
C GLU A 228 12.10 10.10 -23.55
N ARG A 229 11.13 11.02 -23.61
CA ARG A 229 9.82 10.92 -22.96
C ARG A 229 9.03 9.66 -23.37
N MET A 230 9.16 9.20 -24.61
CA MET A 230 8.38 8.05 -25.11
C MET A 230 8.78 6.73 -24.46
N VAL A 231 10.08 6.51 -24.23
CA VAL A 231 10.59 5.26 -23.63
C VAL A 231 10.16 5.15 -22.18
N PHE A 232 10.26 6.24 -21.41
CA PHE A 232 9.81 6.26 -20.02
C PHE A 232 8.32 5.98 -19.86
N ILE A 233 7.48 6.53 -20.75
CA ILE A 233 6.03 6.28 -20.73
C ILE A 233 5.73 4.79 -20.99
N GLU A 234 6.38 4.16 -21.97
CA GLU A 234 6.16 2.74 -22.24
C GLU A 234 6.58 1.84 -21.06
N ILE A 235 7.72 2.14 -20.43
CA ILE A 235 8.17 1.42 -19.24
C ILE A 235 7.19 1.65 -18.08
N HIS A 236 6.74 2.89 -17.88
CA HIS A 236 5.77 3.26 -16.85
C HIS A 236 4.47 2.48 -17.02
N ASP A 237 3.91 2.40 -18.24
CA ASP A 237 2.66 1.70 -18.53
C ASP A 237 2.76 0.19 -18.22
N LYS A 238 3.87 -0.46 -18.57
CA LYS A 238 4.08 -1.88 -18.26
C LYS A 238 4.23 -2.13 -16.76
N LEU A 239 4.98 -1.28 -16.06
CA LEU A 239 5.19 -1.40 -14.62
C LEU A 239 3.91 -1.09 -13.83
N THR A 240 3.10 -0.14 -14.27
CA THR A 240 1.83 0.22 -13.61
C THR A 240 0.81 -0.91 -13.67
N LEU A 241 0.70 -1.63 -14.78
CA LEU A 241 -0.15 -2.83 -14.87
C LEU A 241 0.23 -3.88 -13.82
N LEU A 242 1.53 -4.13 -13.64
CA LEU A 242 2.02 -5.05 -12.62
C LEU A 242 1.81 -4.49 -11.19
N LEU A 243 2.01 -3.18 -10.99
CA LEU A 243 1.73 -2.49 -9.73
C LEU A 243 0.26 -2.62 -9.31
N ILE A 244 -0.68 -2.48 -10.25
CA ILE A 244 -2.13 -2.61 -10.00
C ILE A 244 -2.45 -3.98 -9.40
N VAL A 245 -1.89 -5.07 -9.96
CA VAL A 245 -2.10 -6.43 -9.44
C VAL A 245 -1.64 -6.55 -7.98
N PHE A 246 -0.41 -6.12 -7.68
CA PHE A 246 0.12 -6.18 -6.32
C PHE A 246 -0.63 -5.25 -5.35
N MET A 247 -1.11 -4.10 -5.84
CA MET A 247 -1.92 -3.18 -5.05
C MET A 247 -3.26 -3.81 -4.67
N VAL A 248 -3.97 -4.44 -5.61
CA VAL A 248 -5.22 -5.16 -5.34
C VAL A 248 -5.00 -6.24 -4.28
N LEU A 249 -3.95 -7.06 -4.43
CA LEU A 249 -3.61 -8.09 -3.45
C LEU A 249 -3.35 -7.50 -2.06
N HIS A 250 -2.63 -6.38 -1.99
CA HIS A 250 -2.37 -5.67 -0.73
C HIS A 250 -3.67 -5.18 -0.08
N VAL A 251 -4.54 -4.51 -0.83
CA VAL A 251 -5.79 -3.93 -0.33
C VAL A 251 -6.76 -5.02 0.13
N VAL A 252 -6.94 -6.08 -0.66
CA VAL A 252 -7.78 -7.23 -0.31
C VAL A 252 -7.25 -7.91 0.96
N GLY A 253 -5.93 -8.08 1.08
CA GLY A 253 -5.29 -8.61 2.29
C GLY A 253 -5.51 -7.75 3.54
N ARG A 254 -5.90 -6.48 3.38
CA ARG A 254 -6.22 -5.54 4.47
C ARG A 254 -7.72 -5.35 4.71
N TRP A 255 -8.60 -6.01 3.96
CA TRP A 255 -10.06 -5.82 4.05
C TRP A 255 -10.63 -5.96 5.47
N ARG A 256 -10.16 -6.94 6.25
CA ARG A 256 -10.58 -7.14 7.65
C ARG A 256 -10.35 -5.92 8.54
N TRP A 257 -9.25 -5.20 8.30
CA TRP A 257 -8.95 -3.98 9.04
C TRP A 257 -9.94 -2.87 8.68
N PHE A 258 -10.23 -2.68 7.39
CA PHE A 258 -11.23 -1.70 6.93
C PHE A 258 -12.62 -2.00 7.50
N ALA A 259 -13.07 -3.25 7.45
CA ALA A 259 -14.36 -3.66 8.01
C ALA A 259 -14.46 -3.36 9.51
N THR A 260 -13.38 -3.66 10.26
CA THR A 260 -13.33 -3.39 11.70
C THR A 260 -13.30 -1.89 12.02
N ALA A 261 -12.54 -1.11 11.26
CA ALA A 261 -12.44 0.34 11.43
C ALA A 261 -13.77 1.03 11.11
N PHE A 262 -14.44 0.61 10.04
CA PHE A 262 -15.76 1.12 9.64
C PHE A 262 -16.83 0.82 10.68
N ARG A 263 -16.91 -0.43 11.18
CA ARG A 263 -17.86 -0.80 12.24
C ARG A 263 -17.70 0.08 13.49
N LYS A 264 -16.46 0.28 13.95
CA LYS A 264 -16.16 1.15 15.10
C LYS A 264 -16.46 2.63 14.87
N TRP A 265 -16.50 3.07 13.61
CA TRP A 265 -16.91 4.43 13.27
C TRP A 265 -18.44 4.56 13.27
N LYS A 266 -19.16 3.57 12.72
CA LYS A 266 -20.62 3.53 12.66
C LYS A 266 -21.30 3.36 14.03
N GLU A 267 -20.65 2.67 14.98
CA GLU A 267 -21.16 2.46 16.35
C GLU A 267 -21.00 3.71 17.26
N ARG A 268 -20.66 4.88 16.70
CA ARG A 268 -20.72 6.17 17.39
C ARG A 268 -21.93 6.96 16.94
#